data_AF-A0A8J3QJ23-F1
#
_entry.id   AF-A0A8J3QJ23-F1
#
_cell.length_a   1.000
_cell.length_b   1.000
_cell.length_c   1.000
_cell.angle_alpha   90.00
_cell.angle_beta   90.00
_cell.angle_gamma   90.00
#
_symmetry.space_group_name_H-M   'P 1'
#
loop_
_entity.id
_entity.type
_entity.pdbx_description
1 polymer ?
#
loop_
_entity_poly.entity_id
_entity_poly.type
_entity_poly.pdbx_seq_one_letter_code
_entity_poly.pdbx_strand_id
1 'polypeptide(L)'
;MPGGLAKPWERIRAAASFAIIKRLPYSSGYPDIMITVESVEQDSTLQTAVTRYNDLRMRDALGSPALDSEQALEMLALGEVIIRKAGYGRQLSVRSARSAGASWAQIGAALGISKQSAWEAHARWISDQAEQHRRTGLEGFDAADEAAARALLEE
;
A
#
# COMPACT_ATOMS: atom_id res chain seq x y z
N MET A 1 36.36 -11.94 -6.79
CA MET A 1 35.46 -10.84 -6.41
C MET A 1 34.75 -10.32 -7.66
N PRO A 2 33.56 -10.81 -8.03
CA PRO A 2 32.77 -10.17 -9.08
C PRO A 2 31.70 -9.26 -8.47
N GLY A 3 31.59 -8.05 -9.02
CA GLY A 3 30.69 -6.99 -8.60
C GLY A 3 29.21 -7.38 -8.73
N GLY A 4 28.47 -7.15 -7.64
CA GLY A 4 27.02 -7.33 -7.58
C GLY A 4 26.33 -6.24 -8.37
N LEU A 5 25.82 -6.60 -9.56
CA LEU A 5 24.77 -5.85 -10.21
C LEU A 5 23.57 -5.82 -9.23
N ALA A 6 23.16 -4.63 -8.82
CA ALA A 6 21.96 -4.44 -8.01
C ALA A 6 20.78 -5.19 -8.65
N LYS A 7 20.00 -5.90 -7.83
CA LYS A 7 18.88 -6.69 -8.36
C LYS A 7 17.91 -5.73 -9.04
N PRO A 8 17.30 -6.10 -10.19
CA PRO A 8 16.43 -5.19 -10.95
C PRO A 8 15.37 -4.46 -10.09
N TRP A 9 14.86 -5.12 -9.05
CA TRP A 9 13.82 -4.61 -8.14
C TRP A 9 14.33 -3.69 -7.02
N GLU A 10 15.65 -3.59 -6.77
CA GLU A 10 16.20 -2.56 -5.88
C GLU A 10 15.99 -1.14 -6.44
N ARG A 11 15.79 -1.02 -7.77
CA ARG A 11 15.44 0.22 -8.45
C ARG A 11 14.00 0.67 -8.16
N ILE A 12 13.11 -0.26 -7.80
CA ILE A 12 11.68 0.00 -7.53
C ILE A 12 11.47 0.55 -6.11
N ARG A 13 12.36 0.23 -5.15
CA ARG A 13 12.33 0.83 -3.81
C ARG A 13 12.40 2.36 -3.83
N ALA A 14 13.05 2.95 -4.84
CA ALA A 14 13.13 4.40 -5.01
C ALA A 14 11.91 5.00 -5.74
N ALA A 15 11.25 4.23 -6.61
CA ALA A 15 10.12 4.72 -7.42
C ALA A 15 8.78 4.68 -6.69
N ALA A 16 8.59 3.74 -5.75
CA ALA A 16 7.41 3.70 -4.88
C ALA A 16 7.32 4.87 -3.88
N SER A 17 8.33 5.75 -3.87
CA SER A 17 8.36 6.98 -3.06
C SER A 17 8.18 8.27 -3.86
N PHE A 18 7.99 8.26 -5.19
CA PHE A 18 8.17 9.51 -5.96
C PHE A 18 7.28 9.76 -7.20
N ALA A 19 6.12 9.10 -7.33
CA ALA A 19 5.23 9.30 -8.48
C ALA A 19 3.88 9.94 -8.12
N ILE A 20 3.86 11.05 -7.39
CA ILE A 20 2.66 11.93 -7.33
C ILE A 20 3.12 13.41 -7.30
N ILE A 21 3.78 13.88 -8.36
CA ILE A 21 3.98 15.32 -8.57
C ILE A 21 3.74 15.65 -10.05
N LYS A 22 2.49 15.99 -10.39
CA LYS A 22 2.21 17.08 -11.35
C LYS A 22 0.98 17.86 -10.89
N ARG A 23 1.27 18.94 -10.16
CA ARG A 23 0.37 20.04 -9.82
C ARG A 23 -0.11 20.72 -11.12
N LEU A 24 -1.42 20.70 -11.38
CA LEU A 24 -2.08 21.71 -12.18
C LEU A 24 -2.95 22.57 -11.24
N PRO A 25 -2.96 23.90 -11.39
CA PRO A 25 -3.72 24.77 -10.49
C PRO A 25 -5.21 24.70 -10.84
N TYR A 26 -6.01 24.08 -9.97
CA TYR A 26 -7.46 24.24 -10.01
C TYR A 26 -7.83 25.48 -9.19
N SER A 27 -8.34 26.49 -9.90
CA SER A 27 -8.92 27.70 -9.34
C SER A 27 -10.44 27.57 -9.33
N SER A 28 -11.03 28.02 -8.22
CA SER A 28 -12.43 28.46 -8.03
C SER A 28 -13.45 27.42 -7.53
N GLY A 29 -13.90 27.65 -6.28
CA GLY A 29 -15.21 27.25 -5.76
C GLY A 29 -15.14 26.19 -4.66
N TYR A 30 -14.94 26.58 -3.40
CA TYR A 30 -15.06 25.68 -2.24
C TYR A 30 -16.52 25.24 -2.06
N PRO A 31 -16.83 23.94 -2.03
CA PRO A 31 -17.76 23.40 -1.06
C PRO A 31 -16.98 23.03 0.21
N ASP A 32 -17.70 22.95 1.32
CA ASP A 32 -17.30 22.34 2.60
C ASP A 32 -16.21 21.27 2.41
N ILE A 33 -15.10 21.34 3.16
CA ILE A 33 -14.01 20.35 3.07
C ILE A 33 -14.56 19.02 3.58
N MET A 34 -15.21 18.28 2.69
CA MET A 34 -15.73 16.96 3.00
C MET A 34 -14.53 16.05 3.20
N ILE A 35 -14.30 15.62 4.44
CA ILE A 35 -13.27 14.64 4.74
C ILE A 35 -13.70 13.31 4.13
N THR A 36 -13.14 13.02 2.96
CA THR A 36 -13.32 11.76 2.24
C THR A 36 -12.09 10.89 2.40
N VAL A 37 -12.27 9.57 2.23
CA VAL A 37 -11.15 8.63 2.20
C VAL A 37 -10.14 9.03 1.12
N GLU A 38 -10.64 9.42 -0.06
CA GLU A 38 -9.83 9.77 -1.23
C GLU A 38 -8.96 11.02 -0.97
N SER A 39 -9.50 12.05 -0.32
CA SER A 39 -8.73 13.26 0.02
C SER A 39 -7.63 12.96 1.05
N VAL A 40 -7.96 12.21 2.10
CA VAL A 40 -7.00 11.79 3.14
C VAL A 40 -5.93 10.86 2.54
N GLU A 41 -6.30 9.97 1.62
CA GLU A 41 -5.39 9.03 0.97
C GLU A 41 -4.35 9.72 0.09
N GLN A 42 -4.74 10.80 -0.61
CA GLN A 42 -3.85 11.60 -1.45
C GLN A 42 -2.83 12.39 -0.62
N ASP A 43 -3.25 12.95 0.51
CA ASP A 43 -2.42 13.84 1.32
C ASP A 43 -1.60 13.10 2.40
N SER A 44 -1.83 11.81 2.61
CA SER A 44 -1.20 11.04 3.68
C SER A 44 -0.24 9.95 3.18
N THR A 45 0.93 9.88 3.83
CA THR A 45 1.71 8.64 3.89
C THR A 45 1.07 7.66 4.89
N LEU A 46 1.44 6.37 4.85
CA LEU A 46 0.99 5.40 5.86
C LEU A 46 1.38 5.84 7.29
N GLN A 47 2.61 6.32 7.48
CA GLN A 47 3.11 6.74 8.79
C GLN A 47 2.33 7.95 9.33
N THR A 48 2.09 8.96 8.50
CA THR A 48 1.33 10.15 8.90
C THR A 48 -0.13 9.79 9.18
N ALA A 49 -0.74 8.92 8.38
CA ALA A 49 -2.10 8.43 8.62
C ALA A 49 -2.23 7.68 9.97
N VAL A 50 -1.30 6.76 10.27
CA VAL A 50 -1.28 6.03 11.55
C VAL A 50 -1.09 6.96 12.74
N THR A 51 -0.18 7.94 12.62
CA THR A 51 0.10 8.90 13.69
C THR A 51 -1.16 9.72 14.02
N ARG A 52 -1.83 10.25 13.00
CA ARG A 52 -3.05 11.04 13.17
C ARG A 52 -4.23 10.20 13.69
N TYR A 53 -4.39 8.98 13.16
CA TYR A 53 -5.41 8.05 13.64
C TYR A 53 -5.23 7.76 15.13
N ASN A 54 -4.01 7.46 15.57
CA ASN A 54 -3.73 7.15 16.98
C ASN A 54 -3.99 8.35 17.90
N ASP A 55 -3.66 9.57 17.48
CA ASP A 55 -3.97 10.80 18.21
C ASP A 55 -5.49 10.96 18.42
N LEU A 56 -6.28 10.89 17.35
CA LEU A 56 -7.73 10.98 17.41
C LEU A 56 -8.35 9.85 18.24
N ARG A 57 -7.85 8.62 18.07
CA ARG A 57 -8.31 7.45 18.81
C ARG A 57 -8.03 7.57 20.31
N MET A 58 -6.88 8.11 20.69
CA MET A 58 -6.55 8.38 22.10
C MET A 58 -7.45 9.46 22.69
N ARG A 59 -7.69 10.55 21.96
CA ARG A 59 -8.61 11.62 22.40
C ARG A 59 -10.04 11.13 22.58
N ASP A 60 -10.54 10.34 21.63
CA ASP A 60 -11.85 9.69 21.72
C ASP A 60 -11.98 8.80 22.97
N ALA A 61 -10.95 7.98 23.25
CA ALA A 61 -10.92 7.10 24.41
C ALA A 61 -10.87 7.84 25.76
N LEU A 62 -10.20 9.00 25.81
CA LEU A 62 -10.11 9.83 27.02
C LEU A 62 -11.36 10.70 27.23
N GLY A 63 -12.15 10.96 26.18
CA GLY A 63 -13.42 11.67 26.26
C GLY A 63 -13.34 13.15 26.63
N SER A 64 -12.13 13.74 26.76
CA SER A 64 -11.96 15.15 27.10
C SER A 64 -10.68 15.76 26.49
N PRO A 65 -10.80 16.77 25.60
CA PRO A 65 -12.04 17.21 24.96
C PRO A 65 -12.60 16.10 24.03
N ALA A 66 -13.92 15.96 24.00
CA ALA A 66 -14.60 15.10 23.05
C ALA A 66 -14.24 15.50 21.61
N LEU A 67 -14.21 14.53 20.71
CA LEU A 67 -14.04 14.82 19.28
C LEU A 67 -15.25 15.59 18.75
N ASP A 68 -14.99 16.58 17.90
CA ASP A 68 -16.04 17.15 17.07
C ASP A 68 -16.40 16.22 15.90
N SER A 69 -17.46 16.56 15.17
CA SER A 69 -17.95 15.73 14.05
C SER A 69 -16.92 15.58 12.94
N GLU A 70 -16.10 16.61 12.69
CA GLU A 70 -15.08 16.58 11.64
C GLU A 70 -13.96 15.61 12.02
N GLN A 71 -13.47 15.69 13.26
CA GLN A 71 -12.47 14.78 13.82
C GLN A 71 -12.94 13.33 13.86
N ALA A 72 -14.21 13.09 14.16
CA ALA A 72 -14.79 11.74 14.13
C ALA A 72 -14.81 11.16 12.70
N LEU A 73 -15.20 11.96 11.70
CA LEU A 73 -15.17 11.57 10.29
C LEU A 73 -13.74 11.38 9.77
N GLU A 74 -12.81 12.23 10.19
CA GLU A 74 -11.37 12.11 9.91
C GLU A 74 -10.82 10.79 10.43
N MET A 75 -11.14 10.42 11.68
CA MET A 75 -10.71 9.16 12.27
C MET A 75 -11.22 7.94 11.47
N LEU A 76 -12.46 7.98 10.97
CA LEU A 76 -13.01 6.94 10.10
C LEU A 76 -12.26 6.86 8.75
N ALA A 77 -12.08 8.01 8.10
CA ALA A 77 -11.38 8.09 6.82
C ALA A 77 -9.94 7.58 6.94
N LEU A 78 -9.22 7.98 8.00
CA LEU A 78 -7.85 7.54 8.27
C LEU A 78 -7.77 6.02 8.50
N GLY A 79 -8.74 5.42 9.19
CA GLY A 79 -8.80 3.97 9.37
C GLY A 79 -8.87 3.20 8.05
N GLU A 80 -9.72 3.66 7.12
CA GLU A 80 -9.83 3.08 5.78
C GLU A 80 -8.54 3.29 4.97
N VAL A 81 -7.95 4.49 5.02
CA VAL A 81 -6.67 4.76 4.36
C VAL A 81 -5.54 3.86 4.85
N ILE A 82 -5.47 3.61 6.16
CA ILE A 82 -4.50 2.69 6.76
C ILE A 82 -4.73 1.26 6.22
N ILE A 83 -5.98 0.80 6.16
CA ILE A 83 -6.30 -0.53 5.60
C ILE A 83 -5.86 -0.63 4.14
N ARG A 84 -6.18 0.36 3.31
CA ARG A 84 -5.80 0.38 1.88
C ARG A 84 -4.30 0.38 1.70
N LYS A 85 -3.58 1.30 2.34
CA LYS A 85 -2.11 1.43 2.21
C LYS A 85 -1.37 0.25 2.81
N ALA A 86 -1.82 -0.31 3.95
CA ALA A 86 -1.27 -1.54 4.50
C ALA A 86 -1.56 -2.75 3.59
N GLY A 87 -2.73 -2.79 2.94
CA GLY A 87 -3.09 -3.79 1.93
C GLY A 87 -2.16 -3.77 0.72
N TYR A 88 -1.85 -2.59 0.18
CA TYR A 88 -0.84 -2.44 -0.90
C TYR A 88 0.56 -2.87 -0.44
N GLY A 89 0.97 -2.49 0.78
CA GLY A 89 2.23 -2.93 1.38
C GLY A 89 2.31 -4.43 1.67
N ARG A 90 1.16 -5.10 1.87
CA ARG A 90 1.08 -6.53 2.19
C ARG A 90 1.70 -7.38 1.08
N GLN A 91 1.44 -7.07 -0.19
CA GLN A 91 1.94 -7.89 -1.31
C GLN A 91 3.43 -7.69 -1.55
N LEU A 92 3.95 -6.48 -1.32
CA LEU A 92 5.40 -6.23 -1.28
C LEU A 92 6.09 -6.97 -0.11
N SER A 93 5.39 -7.08 1.03
CA SER A 93 5.86 -7.84 2.19
C SER A 93 5.84 -9.35 1.94
N VAL A 94 4.81 -9.88 1.28
CA VAL A 94 4.74 -11.27 0.82
C VAL A 94 5.88 -11.58 -0.15
N ARG A 95 6.15 -10.71 -1.12
CA ARG A 95 7.29 -10.84 -2.04
C ARG A 95 8.63 -10.84 -1.29
N SER A 96 8.79 -9.97 -0.30
CA SER A 96 10.00 -9.91 0.54
C SER A 96 10.16 -11.20 1.36
N ALA A 97 9.08 -11.73 1.94
CA ALA A 97 9.07 -12.99 2.66
C ALA A 97 9.44 -14.18 1.74
N ARG A 98 8.87 -14.25 0.53
CA ARG A 98 9.23 -15.26 -0.48
C ARG A 98 10.69 -15.16 -0.89
N SER A 99 11.19 -13.95 -1.12
CA SER A 99 12.60 -13.71 -1.47
C SER A 99 13.57 -14.10 -0.33
N ALA A 100 13.09 -14.13 0.92
CA ALA A 100 13.82 -14.61 2.09
C ALA A 100 13.63 -16.11 2.36
N GLY A 101 12.89 -16.84 1.50
CA GLY A 101 12.68 -18.28 1.61
C GLY A 101 11.50 -18.72 2.48
N ALA A 102 10.62 -17.80 2.91
CA ALA A 102 9.42 -18.19 3.66
C ALA A 102 8.45 -18.97 2.77
N SER A 103 7.94 -20.12 3.23
CA SER A 103 6.96 -20.90 2.48
C SER A 103 5.57 -20.26 2.49
N TRP A 104 4.73 -20.62 1.51
CA TRP A 104 3.34 -20.17 1.46
C TRP A 104 2.53 -20.56 2.71
N ALA A 105 2.90 -21.65 3.39
CA ALA A 105 2.28 -22.04 4.65
C ALA A 105 2.65 -21.08 5.80
N GLN A 106 3.93 -20.70 5.90
CA GLN A 106 4.39 -19.71 6.88
C GLN A 106 3.75 -18.34 6.63
N ILE A 107 3.65 -17.93 5.36
CA ILE A 107 2.99 -16.69 4.96
C ILE A 107 1.50 -16.75 5.30
N GLY A 108 0.79 -17.83 4.95
CA GLY A 108 -0.62 -18.00 5.32
C GLY A 108 -0.84 -17.89 6.83
N ALA A 109 -0.02 -18.59 7.62
CA ALA A 109 -0.08 -18.53 9.08
C ALA A 109 0.14 -17.11 9.63
N ALA A 110 1.15 -16.39 9.14
CA ALA A 110 1.42 -15.00 9.55
C ALA A 110 0.28 -14.03 9.17
N LEU A 111 -0.44 -14.34 8.10
CA LEU A 111 -1.55 -13.52 7.60
C LEU A 111 -2.92 -13.93 8.16
N GLY A 112 -2.99 -15.01 8.94
CA GLY A 112 -4.24 -15.57 9.48
C GLY A 112 -5.14 -16.22 8.43
N ILE A 113 -4.59 -16.68 7.30
CA ILE A 113 -5.33 -17.27 6.17
C ILE A 113 -4.71 -18.61 5.73
N SER A 114 -5.41 -19.36 4.88
CA SER A 114 -4.87 -20.62 4.35
C SER A 114 -3.66 -20.40 3.43
N LYS A 115 -2.79 -21.42 3.30
CA LYS A 115 -1.70 -21.47 2.30
C LYS A 115 -2.22 -21.10 0.91
N GLN A 116 -3.33 -21.72 0.51
CA GLN A 116 -3.94 -21.54 -0.81
C GLN A 116 -4.42 -20.10 -1.01
N SER A 117 -5.12 -19.53 -0.02
CA SER A 117 -5.59 -18.15 -0.07
C SER A 117 -4.45 -17.14 -0.16
N ALA A 118 -3.33 -17.39 0.54
CA ALA A 118 -2.14 -16.54 0.47
C ALA A 118 -1.51 -16.58 -0.94
N TRP A 119 -1.39 -17.78 -1.51
CA TRP A 119 -0.86 -17.97 -2.86
C TRP A 119 -1.74 -17.29 -3.92
N GLU A 120 -3.06 -17.52 -3.88
CA GLU A 120 -4.02 -16.95 -4.83
C GLU A 120 -4.07 -15.43 -4.74
N ALA A 121 -4.01 -14.88 -3.52
CA ALA A 121 -3.94 -13.44 -3.31
C ALA A 121 -2.70 -12.83 -3.96
N HIS A 122 -1.54 -13.48 -3.84
CA HIS A 122 -0.30 -12.98 -4.44
C HIS A 122 -0.29 -13.14 -5.97
N ALA A 123 -0.74 -14.28 -6.48
CA ALA A 123 -0.83 -14.54 -7.92
C ALA A 123 -1.74 -13.53 -8.63
N ARG A 124 -2.90 -13.22 -8.03
CA ARG A 124 -3.80 -12.19 -8.57
C ARG A 124 -3.16 -10.81 -8.58
N TRP A 125 -2.49 -10.43 -7.49
CA TRP A 125 -1.79 -9.16 -7.42
C TRP A 125 -0.71 -9.02 -8.50
N ILE A 126 0.06 -10.08 -8.80
CA ILE A 126 1.04 -10.06 -9.89
C ILE A 126 0.35 -9.77 -11.23
N SER A 127 -0.77 -10.45 -11.52
CA SER A 127 -1.56 -10.22 -12.73
C SER A 127 -2.09 -8.79 -12.82
N ASP A 128 -2.57 -8.24 -11.69
CA ASP A 128 -3.05 -6.86 -11.62
C ASP A 128 -1.90 -5.86 -11.88
N GLN A 129 -0.70 -6.10 -11.34
CA GLN A 129 0.48 -5.25 -11.62
C GLN A 129 0.89 -5.28 -13.10
N ALA A 130 0.86 -6.45 -13.73
CA ALA A 130 1.15 -6.58 -15.16
C ALA A 130 0.08 -5.86 -16.02
N GLU A 131 -1.19 -5.92 -15.61
CA GLU A 131 -2.26 -5.22 -16.30
C GLU A 131 -2.16 -3.70 -16.16
N GLN A 132 -1.82 -3.19 -14.97
CA GLN A 132 -1.56 -1.77 -14.79
C GLN A 132 -0.43 -1.25 -15.69
N HIS A 133 0.61 -2.05 -15.88
CA HIS A 133 1.71 -1.71 -16.78
C HIS A 133 1.27 -1.71 -18.24
N ARG A 134 0.49 -2.70 -18.67
CA ARG A 134 -0.09 -2.71 -20.03
C ARG A 134 -0.98 -1.50 -20.28
N ARG A 135 -1.71 -1.04 -19.27
CA ARG A 135 -2.63 0.10 -19.39
C ARG A 135 -1.95 1.46 -19.37
N THR A 136 -0.95 1.65 -18.52
CA THR A 136 -0.32 2.96 -18.25
C THR A 136 1.03 3.14 -18.93
N GLY A 137 1.72 2.04 -19.25
CA GLY A 137 3.09 2.03 -19.79
C GLY A 137 4.16 2.55 -18.82
N LEU A 138 3.79 2.94 -17.60
CA LEU A 138 4.66 3.64 -16.65
C LEU A 138 4.64 3.00 -15.25
N GLU A 139 3.50 2.50 -14.80
CA GLU A 139 3.29 1.95 -13.46
C GLU A 139 3.09 0.43 -13.51
N GLY A 140 3.30 -0.30 -12.40
CA GLY A 140 3.14 -1.75 -12.35
C GLY A 140 4.36 -2.55 -12.80
N PHE A 141 4.16 -3.83 -13.15
CA PHE A 141 5.24 -4.74 -13.56
C PHE A 141 5.36 -4.82 -15.08
N ASP A 142 6.56 -4.52 -15.59
CA ASP A 142 6.92 -4.89 -16.94
C ASP A 142 7.04 -6.43 -17.09
N ALA A 143 7.29 -6.91 -18.31
CA ALA A 143 7.37 -8.34 -18.58
C ALA A 143 8.49 -9.05 -17.78
N ALA A 144 9.59 -8.35 -17.49
CA ALA A 144 10.70 -8.91 -16.73
C ALA A 144 10.36 -8.97 -15.23
N ASP A 145 9.73 -7.92 -14.70
CA ASP A 145 9.25 -7.86 -13.32
C ASP A 145 8.16 -8.90 -13.05
N GLU A 146 7.22 -9.09 -14.00
CA GLU A 146 6.18 -10.11 -13.91
C GLU A 146 6.79 -11.53 -13.87
N ALA A 147 7.73 -11.83 -14.76
CA ALA A 147 8.41 -13.12 -14.79
C ALA A 147 9.18 -13.39 -13.49
N ALA A 148 9.91 -12.39 -12.99
CA ALA A 148 10.64 -12.49 -11.73
C ALA A 148 9.70 -12.68 -10.53
N ALA A 149 8.53 -12.03 -10.52
CA ALA A 149 7.53 -12.21 -9.47
C ALA A 149 6.87 -13.59 -9.52
N ARG A 150 6.59 -14.12 -10.72
CA ARG A 150 6.02 -15.46 -10.90
C ARG A 150 6.98 -16.58 -10.47
N ALA A 151 8.28 -16.41 -10.66
CA ALA A 151 9.28 -17.37 -10.17
C ALA A 151 9.22 -17.55 -8.64
N LEU A 152 8.74 -16.54 -7.89
CA LEU A 152 8.56 -16.63 -6.45
C LEU A 152 7.29 -17.39 -6.03
N LEU A 153 6.42 -17.76 -6.97
CA LEU A 153 5.23 -18.59 -6.71
C LEU A 153 5.54 -20.08 -6.63
N GLU A 154 6.63 -20.52 -7.27
CA GLU A 154 7.16 -21.89 -7.18
C GLU A 154 7.61 -22.17 -5.73
N GLU A 155 7.57 -23.43 -5.29
CA GLU A 155 7.53 -23.83 -3.86
C GLU A 155 8.62 -23.21 -2.95
#